data_AF-A0A1G9NW64-F1
#
_entry.id   AF-A0A1G9NW64-F1
#
_cell.length_a   1.000
_cell.length_b   1.000
_cell.length_c   1.000
_cell.angle_alpha   90.00
_cell.angle_beta   90.00
_cell.angle_gamma   90.00
#
_symmetry.space_group_name_H-M   'P 1'
#
loop_
_entity.id
_entity.type
_entity.pdbx_description
1 polymer ?
#
loop_
_entity_poly.entity_id
_entity_poly.type
_entity_poly.pdbx_seq_one_letter_code
_entity_poly.pdbx_strand_id
1 'polypeptide(L)'
;MRLHVELVLEVAEPEELTGAALDRIDTDELMPDEERAHASSSVSVDSAEALAYLVDPFDLVGDVPGVELAQASWSCEQIDYDPDADGWDIDEEDGETDEDGQDDGTDRAAPVT
;
A
#
# COMPACT_ATOMS: atom_id res chain seq x y z
N MET A 1 -4.93 -9.55 -17.90
CA MET A 1 -3.81 -10.12 -17.13
C MET A 1 -3.75 -9.37 -15.82
N ARG A 2 -3.48 -10.04 -14.70
CA ARG A 2 -3.23 -9.40 -13.40
C ARG A 2 -1.81 -9.78 -13.00
N LEU A 3 -1.01 -8.80 -12.64
CA LEU A 3 0.35 -8.98 -12.12
C LEU A 3 0.31 -8.71 -10.61
N HIS A 4 1.03 -9.51 -9.83
CA HIS A 4 1.30 -9.26 -8.42
C HIS A 4 2.80 -8.96 -8.29
N VAL A 5 3.16 -7.90 -7.57
CA VAL A 5 4.54 -7.45 -7.43
C VAL A 5 4.80 -7.09 -5.97
N GLU A 6 5.90 -7.62 -5.44
CA GLU A 6 6.47 -7.23 -4.15
C GLU A 6 7.84 -6.60 -4.41
N LEU A 7 8.10 -5.44 -3.82
CA LEU A 7 9.37 -4.72 -3.97
C LEU A 7 9.96 -4.44 -2.59
N VAL A 8 11.19 -4.90 -2.39
CA VAL A 8 12.00 -4.57 -1.22
C VAL A 8 13.17 -3.70 -1.65
N LEU A 9 13.37 -2.57 -0.97
CA LEU A 9 14.39 -1.59 -1.29
C LEU A 9 15.00 -0.99 -0.03
N GLU A 10 16.24 -0.54 -0.15
CA GLU A 10 16.92 0.24 0.87
C GLU A 10 16.79 1.74 0.55
N VAL A 11 16.31 2.53 1.51
CA VAL A 11 16.35 3.99 1.42
C VAL A 11 17.67 4.48 2.01
N ALA A 12 18.67 4.68 1.14
CA ALA A 12 20.00 5.11 1.56
C ALA A 12 20.02 6.52 2.17
N GLU A 13 19.17 7.42 1.67
CA GLU A 13 19.14 8.84 2.05
C GLU A 13 17.69 9.30 2.33
N PRO A 14 17.12 8.96 3.50
CA PRO A 14 15.72 9.25 3.82
C PRO A 14 15.37 10.74 3.80
N GLU A 15 16.30 11.60 4.22
CA GLU A 15 16.10 13.05 4.26
C GLU A 15 15.99 13.64 2.84
N GLU A 16 16.76 13.12 1.88
CA GLU A 16 16.68 13.54 0.48
C GLU A 16 15.36 13.07 -0.15
N LEU A 17 14.90 11.85 0.19
CA LEU A 17 13.61 11.32 -0.25
C LEU A 17 12.45 12.18 0.25
N THR A 18 12.42 12.49 1.56
CA THR A 18 11.41 13.38 2.14
C THR A 18 11.47 14.77 1.51
N GLY A 19 12.67 15.32 1.30
CA GLY A 19 12.86 16.61 0.62
C GLY A 19 12.25 16.63 -0.78
N ALA A 20 12.51 15.60 -1.58
CA ALA A 20 11.94 15.48 -2.93
C ALA A 20 10.40 15.40 -2.92
N ALA A 21 9.83 14.68 -1.95
CA ALA A 21 8.38 14.60 -1.78
C ALA A 21 7.78 15.97 -1.41
N LEU A 22 8.40 16.68 -0.47
CA LEU A 22 7.97 18.03 -0.08
C LEU A 22 8.06 19.02 -1.24
N ASP A 23 9.14 19.00 -2.03
CA ASP A 23 9.30 19.85 -3.21
C ASP A 23 8.20 19.58 -4.26
N ARG A 24 7.84 18.30 -4.47
CA ARG A 24 6.74 17.92 -5.37
C ARG A 24 5.39 18.43 -4.85
N ILE A 25 5.13 18.33 -3.54
CA ILE A 25 3.91 18.82 -2.91
C ILE A 25 3.79 20.36 -3.01
N ASP A 26 4.88 21.08 -2.77
CA ASP A 26 4.90 22.55 -2.82
C ASP A 26 4.69 23.10 -4.24
N THR A 27 5.20 22.37 -5.25
CA THR A 27 5.07 22.75 -6.66
C THR A 27 3.75 22.32 -7.32
N ASP A 28 2.89 21.56 -6.63
CA ASP A 28 1.56 21.21 -7.14
C ASP A 28 0.56 22.36 -6.95
N GLU A 29 0.35 23.12 -8.02
CA GLU A 29 -0.57 24.25 -8.08
C GLU A 29 -2.06 23.83 -8.07
N LEU A 30 -2.35 22.56 -8.38
CA LEU A 30 -3.72 22.04 -8.42
C LEU A 30 -4.16 21.47 -7.07
N MET A 31 -3.22 21.22 -6.16
CA MET A 31 -3.48 20.70 -4.83
C MET A 31 -4.10 21.76 -3.90
N PRO A 32 -5.27 21.50 -3.30
CA PRO A 32 -5.86 22.35 -2.27
C PRO A 32 -4.97 22.47 -1.01
N ASP A 33 -5.05 23.60 -0.31
CA ASP A 33 -4.17 23.87 0.85
C ASP A 33 -4.32 22.85 1.99
N GLU A 34 -5.53 22.38 2.26
CA GLU A 34 -5.78 21.35 3.30
C GLU A 34 -5.15 20.01 2.91
N GLU A 35 -5.28 19.62 1.65
CA GLU A 35 -4.67 18.40 1.11
C GLU A 35 -3.14 18.52 1.13
N ARG A 36 -2.60 19.68 0.74
CA ARG A 36 -1.17 19.98 0.81
C ARG A 36 -0.63 19.82 2.22
N ALA A 37 -1.30 20.42 3.21
CA ALA A 37 -0.88 20.32 4.60
C ALA A 37 -0.91 18.87 5.11
N HIS A 38 -1.91 18.08 4.72
CA HIS A 38 -1.99 16.66 5.06
C HIS A 38 -0.86 15.85 4.43
N ALA A 39 -0.67 15.99 3.10
CA ALA A 39 0.38 15.30 2.36
C ALA A 39 1.78 15.65 2.91
N SER A 40 2.08 16.94 3.10
CA SER A 40 3.35 17.38 3.68
C SER A 40 3.58 16.77 5.07
N SER A 41 2.55 16.68 5.89
CA SER A 41 2.65 16.06 7.22
C SER A 41 2.95 14.57 7.11
N SER A 42 2.30 13.83 6.21
CA SER A 42 2.50 12.38 6.07
C SER A 42 3.93 12.05 5.61
N VAL A 43 4.39 12.67 4.53
CA VAL A 43 5.72 12.40 3.96
C VAL A 43 6.88 12.82 4.87
N SER A 44 6.61 13.75 5.80
CA SER A 44 7.61 14.20 6.79
C SER A 44 7.78 13.23 7.96
N VAL A 45 6.81 12.34 8.19
CA VAL A 45 6.79 11.41 9.31
C VAL A 45 7.27 10.02 8.88
N ASP A 46 7.07 9.65 7.62
CA ASP A 46 7.32 8.30 7.12
C ASP A 46 7.94 8.30 5.73
N SER A 47 9.07 7.59 5.57
CA SER A 47 9.75 7.44 4.28
C SER A 47 8.95 6.59 3.29
N ALA A 48 8.13 5.65 3.76
CA ALA A 48 7.23 4.88 2.92
C ALA A 48 6.15 5.79 2.31
N GLU A 49 5.61 6.73 3.09
CA GLU A 49 4.67 7.74 2.58
C GLU A 49 5.34 8.69 1.57
N ALA A 50 6.58 9.11 1.83
CA ALA A 50 7.34 9.92 0.88
C ALA A 50 7.56 9.18 -0.46
N LEU A 51 7.90 7.89 -0.42
CA LEU A 51 8.04 7.07 -1.61
C LEU A 51 6.70 6.89 -2.35
N ALA A 52 5.64 6.57 -1.61
CA ALA A 52 4.29 6.40 -2.15
C ALA A 52 3.79 7.66 -2.87
N TYR A 53 4.16 8.84 -2.37
CA TYR A 53 3.83 10.10 -3.00
C TYR A 53 4.62 10.37 -4.29
N LEU A 54 5.87 9.91 -4.38
CA LEU A 54 6.79 10.28 -5.46
C LEU A 54 6.64 9.45 -6.73
N VAL A 55 6.21 8.19 -6.58
CA VAL A 55 6.14 7.21 -7.67
C VAL A 55 4.70 7.06 -8.14
N ASP A 56 4.51 7.16 -9.46
CA ASP A 56 3.26 6.79 -10.10
C ASP A 56 3.33 5.30 -10.50
N PRO A 57 2.48 4.43 -9.93
CA PRO A 57 2.46 3.01 -10.30
C PRO A 57 2.01 2.76 -11.75
N PHE A 58 1.34 3.71 -12.42
CA PHE A 58 1.03 3.61 -13.85
C PHE A 58 2.28 3.75 -14.72
N ASP A 59 3.21 4.62 -14.33
CA ASP A 59 4.43 4.89 -15.09
C ASP A 59 5.43 3.73 -15.03
N LEU A 60 5.36 2.86 -14.01
CA LEU A 60 6.29 1.73 -13.84
C LEU A 60 6.33 0.77 -15.04
N VAL A 61 5.21 0.57 -15.73
CA VAL A 61 5.12 -0.29 -16.92
C VAL A 61 4.65 0.46 -18.16
N GLY A 62 4.49 1.78 -18.08
CA GLY A 62 3.94 2.62 -19.14
C GLY A 62 4.76 2.61 -20.44
N ASP A 63 6.08 2.40 -20.34
CA ASP A 63 6.98 2.37 -21.49
C ASP A 63 7.12 0.98 -22.15
N VAL A 64 6.43 -0.05 -21.64
CA VAL A 64 6.53 -1.41 -22.19
C VAL A 64 5.73 -1.51 -23.50
N PRO A 65 6.36 -1.86 -24.64
CA PRO A 65 5.67 -1.89 -25.93
C PRO A 65 4.46 -2.84 -25.95
N GLY A 66 3.30 -2.30 -26.30
CA GLY A 66 2.04 -3.05 -26.39
C GLY A 66 1.32 -3.28 -25.06
N VAL A 67 1.76 -2.64 -23.98
CA VAL A 67 1.08 -2.63 -22.68
C VAL A 67 0.25 -1.36 -22.55
N GLU A 68 -1.03 -1.52 -22.22
CA GLU A 68 -1.92 -0.42 -21.81
C GLU A 68 -2.46 -0.78 -20.41
N LEU A 69 -2.13 0.01 -19.39
CA LEU A 69 -2.54 -0.27 -18.02
C LEU A 69 -3.98 0.21 -17.76
N ALA A 70 -4.82 -0.69 -17.26
CA ALA A 70 -6.20 -0.36 -16.89
C ALA A 70 -6.35 0.08 -15.42
N GLN A 71 -5.50 -0.45 -14.54
CA GLN A 71 -5.55 -0.22 -13.10
C GLN A 71 -4.16 -0.48 -12.49
N ALA A 72 -3.77 0.37 -11.54
CA ALA A 72 -2.67 0.12 -10.63
C ALA A 72 -3.16 0.30 -9.18
N SER A 73 -2.68 -0.53 -8.28
CA SER A 73 -2.83 -0.34 -6.83
C SER A 73 -1.52 -0.78 -6.19
N TRP A 74 -1.04 0.00 -5.24
CA TRP A 74 0.18 -0.29 -4.51
C TRP A 74 0.12 0.34 -3.13
N SER A 75 0.89 -0.21 -2.20
CA SER A 75 1.12 0.32 -0.86
C SER A 75 2.62 0.32 -0.60
N CYS A 76 3.07 1.24 0.25
CA CYS A 76 4.44 1.26 0.73
C CYS A 76 4.41 1.12 2.25
N GLU A 77 5.34 0.35 2.78
CA GLU A 77 5.54 0.18 4.21
C GLU A 77 7.03 0.08 4.53
N GLN A 78 7.39 0.44 5.76
CA GLN A 78 8.72 0.20 6.27
C GLN A 78 8.78 -1.18 6.91
N ILE A 79 9.76 -1.98 6.48
CA ILE A 79 10.03 -3.32 7.01
C ILE A 79 11.47 -3.41 7.51
N ASP A 80 11.69 -4.21 8.56
CA ASP A 80 13.02 -4.62 8.97
C ASP A 80 13.52 -5.71 8.01
N TYR A 81 14.21 -5.31 6.94
CA TYR A 81 14.75 -6.27 5.98
C TYR A 81 16.04 -6.94 6.50
N ASP A 82 16.01 -8.28 6.58
CA ASP A 82 17.18 -9.11 6.85
C ASP A 82 17.60 -9.84 5.55
N PRO A 83 18.74 -9.49 4.93
CA PRO A 83 19.21 -10.14 3.71
C PRO A 83 19.65 -11.59 3.91
N ASP A 84 19.90 -12.00 5.16
CA ASP A 84 20.29 -13.36 5.52
C ASP A 84 19.07 -14.24 5.90
N ALA A 85 17.86 -13.67 5.94
CA ALA A 85 16.62 -14.44 6.11
C ALA A 85 16.36 -15.30 4.87
N ASP A 86 15.94 -16.55 5.07
CA ASP A 86 15.64 -17.53 4.02
C ASP A 86 14.38 -17.12 3.22
N GLY A 87 14.49 -16.12 2.35
CA GLY A 87 13.43 -15.70 1.43
C GLY A 87 12.21 -15.06 2.10
N TRP A 88 11.60 -14.10 1.41
CA TRP A 88 10.22 -13.72 1.66
C TRP A 88 9.38 -14.79 0.97
N ASP A 89 8.64 -15.62 1.71
CA ASP A 89 7.75 -16.63 1.11
C ASP A 89 6.54 -15.90 0.49
N ILE A 90 6.73 -15.35 -0.72
CA ILE A 90 5.71 -14.63 -1.53
C ILE A 90 4.51 -15.54 -1.90
N ASP A 91 4.57 -16.83 -1.52
CA ASP A 91 3.54 -17.85 -1.75
C ASP A 91 2.72 -18.18 -0.49
N GLU A 92 2.93 -17.51 0.66
CA GLU A 92 1.97 -17.55 1.78
C GLU A 92 0.74 -16.69 1.42
N GLU A 93 -0.08 -17.26 0.54
CA GLU A 93 -1.43 -16.87 0.14
C GLU A 93 -2.18 -16.15 1.27
N ASP A 94 -2.58 -14.89 1.02
CA ASP A 94 -3.53 -14.09 1.81
C ASP A 94 -4.59 -15.02 2.41
N GLY A 95 -4.39 -15.40 3.68
CA GLY A 95 -5.22 -16.38 4.35
C GLY A 95 -6.67 -15.93 4.27
N GLU A 96 -7.45 -16.62 3.46
CA GLU A 96 -8.88 -16.47 3.37
C GLU A 96 -9.42 -16.50 4.80
N THR A 97 -9.89 -15.36 5.30
CA THR A 97 -10.59 -15.35 6.58
C THR A 97 -11.91 -16.03 6.31
N ASP A 98 -11.95 -17.35 6.52
CA ASP A 98 -13.18 -18.15 6.57
C ASP A 98 -14.06 -17.61 7.71
N GLU A 99 -14.82 -16.55 7.44
CA GLU A 99 -15.95 -16.11 8.25
C GLU A 99 -17.18 -17.01 7.95
N ASP A 100 -17.02 -18.32 8.15
CA ASP A 100 -18.08 -19.30 7.94
C ASP A 100 -18.41 -20.06 9.24
N GLY A 101 -19.45 -19.57 9.93
CA GLY A 101 -20.53 -20.46 10.37
C GLY A 101 -20.56 -20.93 11.82
N GLN A 102 -21.29 -20.20 12.67
CA GLN A 102 -22.10 -20.85 13.69
C GLN A 102 -23.47 -20.16 13.84
N ASP A 103 -24.33 -20.37 12.84
CA ASP A 103 -25.77 -20.45 13.05
C ASP A 103 -26.17 -21.92 12.92
N ASP A 104 -26.60 -22.53 14.02
CA ASP A 104 -27.51 -23.67 13.93
C ASP A 104 -28.43 -23.66 15.16
N GLY A 105 -29.68 -23.26 14.90
CA GLY A 105 -30.71 -23.09 15.89
C GLY A 105 -31.46 -24.37 16.29
N THR A 106 -32.25 -24.19 17.36
CA THR A 106 -33.46 -24.93 17.76
C THR A 106 -33.28 -26.14 18.70
N ASP A 107 -33.90 -26.08 19.89
CA ASP A 107 -35.15 -26.82 20.14
C ASP A 107 -35.85 -26.37 21.46
N ARG A 108 -37.09 -25.90 21.29
CA ARG A 108 -38.29 -25.99 22.15
C ARG A 108 -38.18 -26.09 23.69
N ALA A 109 -38.88 -25.18 24.38
CA ALA A 109 -40.25 -25.44 24.87
C ALA A 109 -40.79 -24.26 25.70
N ALA A 110 -41.90 -23.67 25.26
CA ALA A 110 -42.82 -22.96 26.15
C ALA A 110 -43.97 -23.90 26.52
N PRO A 111 -44.45 -23.86 27.77
CA PRO A 111 -45.87 -24.00 28.00
C PRO A 111 -46.46 -22.69 28.54
N VAL A 112 -47.57 -22.36 27.90
CA VAL A 112 -48.55 -21.32 28.22
C VAL A 112 -49.20 -21.55 29.60
N THR A 113 -49.39 -20.47 30.37
CA THR A 113 -50.70 -19.97 30.86
C THR A 113 -50.51 -18.61 31.50
#